data_AF-A0A971VDX2-F1
#
_entry.id   AF-A0A971VDX2-F1
#
_cell.length_a   1.000
_cell.length_b   1.000
_cell.length_c   1.000
_cell.angle_alpha   90.00
_cell.angle_beta   90.00
_cell.angle_gamma   90.00
#
_symmetry.space_group_name_H-M   'P 1'
#
loop_
_entity.id
_entity.type
_entity.pdbx_description
1 polymer ?
#
loop_
_entity_poly.entity_id
_entity_poly.type
_entity_poly.pdbx_seq_one_letter_code
_entity_poly.pdbx_strand_id
1 'polypeptide(L)'
;LNTSRDAAKGVIIRNNTFYKCGQMKHIAGVGGIVCDGINDIEIYNNLFDSCNGYGVLFGSYVAVTSASSGYKALVRDNVFKNTGKSITAGEASGTALCNLIPKKYTVEAWGNSYSGNVQDRYNVSEQAKPPEELDRPAYVKFECPESEIDGLKVKYNIYKRLSNE
;
A
#
# COMPACT_ATOMS: atom_id res chain seq x y z
N LEU A 1 -7.28 -28.87 -10.06
CA LEU A 1 -6.98 -27.47 -9.70
C LEU A 1 -6.29 -26.81 -10.89
N ASN A 2 -6.61 -25.55 -11.19
CA ASN A 2 -5.94 -24.80 -12.24
C ASN A 2 -4.49 -24.53 -11.79
N THR A 3 -3.50 -24.99 -12.56
CA THR A 3 -2.07 -24.88 -12.25
C THR A 3 -1.41 -23.66 -12.88
N SER A 4 -2.16 -22.89 -13.68
CA SER A 4 -1.64 -21.67 -14.28
C SER A 4 -1.33 -20.64 -13.20
N ARG A 5 -0.13 -20.06 -13.25
CA ARG A 5 0.26 -18.90 -12.42
C ARG A 5 -0.69 -17.72 -12.63
N ASP A 6 -1.21 -17.57 -13.84
CA ASP A 6 -2.06 -16.45 -14.24
C ASP A 6 -3.56 -16.77 -14.08
N ALA A 7 -3.90 -17.87 -13.38
CA ALA A 7 -5.30 -18.21 -13.06
C ALA A 7 -6.00 -17.12 -12.22
N ALA A 8 -5.22 -16.39 -11.40
CA ALA A 8 -5.64 -15.17 -10.73
C ALA A 8 -4.53 -14.13 -10.93
N LYS A 9 -4.83 -13.02 -11.61
CA LYS A 9 -3.85 -11.95 -11.85
C LYS A 9 -4.45 -10.55 -11.96
N GLY A 10 -3.61 -9.53 -11.81
CA GLY A 10 -3.97 -8.14 -12.06
C GLY A 10 -4.94 -7.55 -11.03
N VAL A 11 -4.89 -8.04 -9.79
CA VAL A 11 -5.71 -7.53 -8.70
C VAL A 11 -5.12 -6.22 -8.19
N ILE A 12 -5.95 -5.20 -8.02
CA ILE A 12 -5.55 -3.90 -7.49
C ILE A 12 -6.32 -3.64 -6.20
N ILE A 13 -5.59 -3.38 -5.10
CA ILE A 13 -6.14 -3.04 -3.80
C ILE A 13 -5.59 -1.66 -3.41
N ARG A 14 -6.44 -0.63 -3.47
CA ARG A 14 -6.01 0.74 -3.22
C ARG A 14 -7.00 1.60 -2.46
N ASN A 15 -6.50 2.58 -1.72
CA ASN A 15 -7.30 3.61 -1.03
C ASN A 15 -8.29 3.03 0.01
N ASN A 16 -7.92 1.93 0.66
CA ASN A 16 -8.72 1.30 1.72
C ASN A 16 -8.13 1.54 3.11
N THR A 17 -8.95 1.32 4.13
CA THR A 17 -8.53 1.21 5.52
C THR A 17 -8.82 -0.20 6.03
N PHE A 18 -7.77 -0.92 6.42
CA PHE A 18 -7.84 -2.18 7.14
C PHE A 18 -7.57 -1.90 8.62
N TYR A 19 -8.60 -2.12 9.46
CA TYR A 19 -8.53 -1.79 10.87
C TYR A 19 -8.91 -2.97 11.75
N LYS A 20 -8.07 -3.28 12.75
CA LYS A 20 -8.31 -4.35 13.73
C LYS A 20 -8.56 -5.75 13.15
N CYS A 21 -8.01 -6.04 11.97
CA CYS A 21 -8.10 -7.34 11.30
C CYS A 21 -7.32 -8.44 12.06
N GLY A 22 -7.50 -9.71 11.66
CA GLY A 22 -6.62 -10.82 12.07
C GLY A 22 -6.83 -11.42 13.47
N GLN A 23 -8.07 -11.40 13.98
CA GLN A 23 -8.43 -11.92 15.31
C GLN A 23 -8.84 -13.41 15.32
N MET A 24 -8.49 -14.17 14.29
CA MET A 24 -8.90 -15.58 14.18
C MET A 24 -8.23 -16.42 15.28
N LYS A 25 -8.98 -17.36 15.86
CA LYS A 25 -8.43 -18.42 16.69
C LYS A 25 -8.01 -19.60 15.79
N HIS A 26 -6.91 -20.27 16.14
CA HIS A 26 -6.40 -21.51 15.52
C HIS A 26 -5.77 -21.37 14.13
N ILE A 27 -5.79 -20.20 13.50
CA ILE A 27 -5.17 -19.96 12.19
C ILE A 27 -4.13 -18.85 12.32
N ALA A 28 -2.91 -19.14 11.87
CA ALA A 28 -1.77 -18.22 12.02
C ALA A 28 -1.59 -17.24 10.86
N GLY A 29 -1.97 -17.63 9.64
CA GLY A 29 -1.84 -16.81 8.43
C GLY A 29 -2.93 -15.76 8.29
N VAL A 30 -3.10 -14.88 9.27
CA VAL A 30 -4.21 -13.90 9.34
C VAL A 30 -3.67 -12.47 9.34
N GLY A 31 -4.40 -11.52 8.74
CA GLY A 31 -3.95 -10.14 8.65
C GLY A 31 -4.95 -9.21 8.00
N GLY A 32 -4.50 -8.03 7.58
CA GLY A 32 -5.27 -7.11 6.74
C GLY A 32 -5.49 -7.69 5.34
N ILE A 33 -4.39 -8.04 4.65
CA ILE A 33 -4.39 -8.77 3.38
C ILE A 33 -3.54 -10.03 3.54
N VAL A 34 -4.04 -11.16 3.05
CA VAL A 34 -3.31 -12.42 2.96
C VAL A 34 -3.39 -12.91 1.52
N CYS A 35 -2.24 -13.09 0.88
CA CYS A 35 -2.11 -13.41 -0.53
C CYS A 35 -1.26 -14.67 -0.73
N ASP A 36 -1.81 -15.63 -1.47
CA ASP A 36 -1.08 -16.80 -1.96
C ASP A 36 -1.63 -17.17 -3.34
N GLY A 37 -0.84 -16.94 -4.39
CA GLY A 37 -1.19 -17.37 -5.75
C GLY A 37 -1.87 -16.34 -6.66
N ILE A 38 -1.88 -15.06 -6.30
CA ILE A 38 -2.32 -13.98 -7.19
C ILE A 38 -1.08 -13.40 -7.87
N ASN A 39 -1.00 -13.44 -9.20
CA ASN A 39 0.10 -12.83 -9.94
C ASN A 39 -0.16 -11.35 -10.27
N ASP A 40 0.89 -10.54 -10.41
CA ASP A 40 0.79 -9.12 -10.76
C ASP A 40 -0.22 -8.36 -9.85
N ILE A 41 -0.14 -8.56 -8.52
CA ILE A 41 -1.00 -7.83 -7.57
C ILE A 41 -0.39 -6.47 -7.21
N GLU A 42 -1.21 -5.43 -7.14
CA GLU A 42 -0.82 -4.10 -6.70
C GLU A 42 -1.57 -3.71 -5.42
N ILE A 43 -0.83 -3.35 -4.37
CA ILE A 43 -1.38 -2.91 -3.09
C ILE A 43 -0.80 -1.53 -2.76
N TYR A 44 -1.62 -0.48 -2.84
CA TYR A 44 -1.10 0.88 -2.64
C TYR A 44 -2.07 1.90 -2.05
N ASN A 45 -1.53 2.94 -1.42
CA ASN A 45 -2.32 4.00 -0.77
C ASN A 45 -3.35 3.47 0.24
N ASN A 46 -3.09 2.33 0.89
CA ASN A 46 -3.95 1.81 1.94
C ASN A 46 -3.40 2.17 3.32
N LEU A 47 -4.31 2.24 4.30
CA LEU A 47 -3.97 2.31 5.72
C LEU A 47 -4.20 0.94 6.36
N PHE A 48 -3.19 0.39 7.01
CA PHE A 48 -3.27 -0.78 7.86
C PHE A 48 -3.02 -0.33 9.30
N ASP A 49 -4.04 -0.38 10.15
CA ASP A 49 -3.95 0.06 11.54
C ASP A 49 -4.43 -1.03 12.49
N SER A 50 -3.57 -1.36 13.46
CA SER A 50 -3.90 -2.29 14.53
C SER A 50 -4.30 -3.68 14.01
N CYS A 51 -3.80 -4.08 12.84
CA CYS A 51 -3.98 -5.41 12.29
C CYS A 51 -3.16 -6.42 13.09
N ASN A 52 -3.80 -7.49 13.56
CA ASN A 52 -3.12 -8.60 14.22
C ASN A 52 -2.70 -9.67 13.21
N GLY A 53 -1.59 -10.35 13.49
CA GLY A 53 -0.99 -11.32 12.58
C GLY A 53 -0.10 -10.62 11.55
N TYR A 54 -0.67 -10.00 10.52
CA TYR A 54 0.10 -9.23 9.53
C TYR A 54 -0.68 -8.02 9.01
N GLY A 55 0.03 -6.98 8.55
CA GLY A 55 -0.59 -5.95 7.70
C GLY A 55 -0.92 -6.54 6.33
N VAL A 56 0.12 -6.93 5.60
CA VAL A 56 0.07 -7.69 4.35
C VAL A 56 0.96 -8.94 4.49
N LEU A 57 0.39 -10.10 4.21
CA LEU A 57 1.09 -11.39 4.18
C LEU A 57 1.10 -11.97 2.76
N PHE A 58 2.28 -12.26 2.24
CA PHE A 58 2.47 -13.23 1.14
C PHE A 58 2.81 -14.58 1.74
N GLY A 59 1.82 -15.48 1.73
CA GLY A 59 1.84 -16.72 2.46
C GLY A 59 0.43 -17.27 2.68
N SER A 60 0.36 -18.52 3.08
CA SER A 60 -0.90 -19.25 3.09
C SER A 60 -1.74 -18.92 4.33
N TYR A 61 -3.03 -18.63 4.13
CA TYR A 61 -4.02 -18.52 5.21
C TYR A 61 -4.26 -19.88 5.88
N VAL A 62 -4.36 -20.95 5.09
CA VAL A 62 -4.55 -22.35 5.52
C VAL A 62 -3.56 -23.26 4.78
N ALA A 63 -3.51 -24.56 5.12
CA ALA A 63 -2.53 -25.51 4.59
C ALA A 63 -2.52 -25.68 3.05
N VAL A 64 -3.54 -25.19 2.34
CA VAL A 64 -3.59 -25.22 0.87
C VAL A 64 -2.84 -24.01 0.32
N THR A 65 -1.81 -24.26 -0.48
CA THR A 65 -0.94 -23.22 -1.05
C THR A 65 -1.08 -23.14 -2.56
N SER A 66 -0.67 -22.02 -3.15
CA SER A 66 -0.69 -21.85 -4.61
C SER A 66 0.13 -22.91 -5.35
N ALA A 67 -0.36 -23.31 -6.53
CA ALA A 67 0.21 -24.42 -7.29
C ALA A 67 1.50 -24.08 -8.05
N SER A 68 1.81 -22.80 -8.26
CA SER A 68 2.95 -22.34 -9.07
C SER A 68 3.96 -21.53 -8.27
N SER A 69 4.91 -20.90 -8.96
CA SER A 69 5.92 -19.99 -8.43
C SER A 69 6.18 -18.82 -9.40
N GLY A 70 6.97 -17.85 -8.97
CA GLY A 70 7.27 -16.66 -9.77
C GLY A 70 6.14 -15.64 -9.79
N TYR A 71 5.30 -15.64 -8.75
CA TYR A 71 4.28 -14.62 -8.52
C TYR A 71 4.93 -13.28 -8.19
N LYS A 72 4.32 -12.20 -8.66
CA LYS A 72 4.81 -10.83 -8.45
C LYS A 72 3.80 -9.98 -7.69
N ALA A 73 4.29 -9.16 -6.77
CA ALA A 73 3.53 -8.10 -6.13
C ALA A 73 4.29 -6.79 -6.15
N LEU A 74 3.52 -5.71 -6.24
CA LEU A 74 3.96 -4.36 -5.96
C LEU A 74 3.20 -3.85 -4.73
N VAL A 75 3.93 -3.46 -3.68
CA VAL A 75 3.36 -2.91 -2.45
C VAL A 75 3.96 -1.53 -2.18
N ARG A 76 3.20 -0.45 -2.40
CA ARG A 76 3.77 0.91 -2.36
C ARG A 76 2.88 1.94 -1.70
N ASP A 77 3.50 2.98 -1.16
CA ASP A 77 2.79 4.17 -0.64
C ASP A 77 1.69 3.82 0.40
N ASN A 78 1.81 2.69 1.11
CA ASN A 78 0.87 2.31 2.18
C ASN A 78 1.36 2.83 3.54
N VAL A 79 0.43 2.99 4.47
CA VAL A 79 0.75 3.31 5.87
C VAL A 79 0.44 2.08 6.72
N PHE A 80 1.47 1.52 7.35
CA PHE A 80 1.35 0.44 8.31
C PHE A 80 1.62 0.95 9.71
N LYS A 81 0.64 0.80 10.59
CA LYS A 81 0.81 1.19 11.99
C LYS A 81 0.20 0.20 12.97
N ASN A 82 0.88 0.07 14.11
CA ASN A 82 0.41 -0.70 15.27
C ASN A 82 0.12 -2.18 14.97
N THR A 83 0.81 -2.82 14.02
CA THR A 83 0.57 -4.25 13.79
C THR A 83 0.98 -5.09 15.00
N GLY A 84 0.10 -6.01 15.40
CA GLY A 84 0.25 -6.84 16.60
C GLY A 84 0.32 -8.32 16.28
N LYS A 85 0.72 -9.15 17.26
CA LYS A 85 0.67 -10.61 17.09
C LYS A 85 -0.77 -11.10 17.05
N SER A 86 -1.07 -12.11 16.24
CA SER A 86 -2.36 -12.80 16.27
C SER A 86 -2.49 -13.68 17.51
N ILE A 87 -3.72 -14.12 17.81
CA ILE A 87 -4.01 -15.04 18.92
C ILE A 87 -3.24 -16.36 18.73
N THR A 88 -3.19 -16.86 17.50
CA THR A 88 -2.40 -18.03 17.12
C THR A 88 -1.19 -17.55 16.33
N ALA A 89 -0.14 -17.12 17.02
CA ALA A 89 1.04 -16.54 16.39
C ALA A 89 1.77 -17.56 15.51
N GLY A 90 1.99 -17.19 14.24
CA GLY A 90 2.88 -17.91 13.32
C GLY A 90 4.26 -17.28 13.20
N GLU A 91 5.05 -17.79 12.27
CA GLU A 91 6.35 -17.23 11.90
C GLU A 91 6.23 -15.74 11.53
N ALA A 92 7.04 -14.88 12.14
CA ALA A 92 7.02 -13.43 11.91
C ALA A 92 5.65 -12.73 12.17
N SER A 93 4.76 -13.35 12.95
CA SER A 93 3.50 -12.71 13.35
C SER A 93 3.76 -11.37 14.04
N GLY A 94 2.95 -10.38 13.68
CA GLY A 94 3.10 -8.96 14.02
C GLY A 94 3.76 -8.12 12.93
N THR A 95 4.19 -8.73 11.82
CA THR A 95 4.90 -8.01 10.76
C THR A 95 3.94 -7.18 9.89
N ALA A 96 4.32 -5.93 9.61
CA ALA A 96 3.54 -5.08 8.71
C ALA A 96 3.53 -5.58 7.26
N LEU A 97 4.70 -5.81 6.65
CA LEU A 97 4.83 -6.37 5.30
C LEU A 97 5.68 -7.64 5.30
N CYS A 98 5.04 -8.79 5.08
CA CYS A 98 5.64 -10.11 5.30
C CYS A 98 5.58 -10.98 4.04
N ASN A 99 6.69 -11.67 3.73
CA ASN A 99 6.74 -12.72 2.73
C ASN A 99 7.27 -14.03 3.34
N LEU A 100 6.38 -14.96 3.66
CA LEU A 100 6.74 -16.27 4.19
C LEU A 100 7.10 -17.28 3.08
N ILE A 101 6.88 -16.93 1.81
CA ILE A 101 7.11 -17.81 0.67
C ILE A 101 8.01 -17.15 -0.40
N PRO A 102 9.21 -16.65 -0.05
CA PRO A 102 10.08 -15.90 -0.97
C PRO A 102 10.56 -16.71 -2.18
N LYS A 103 10.50 -18.05 -2.12
CA LYS A 103 10.78 -18.94 -3.27
C LYS A 103 9.65 -18.94 -4.32
N LYS A 104 8.44 -18.54 -3.94
CA LYS A 104 7.26 -18.47 -4.83
C LYS A 104 6.90 -17.04 -5.20
N TYR A 105 7.15 -16.08 -4.31
CA TYR A 105 6.64 -14.73 -4.39
C TYR A 105 7.76 -13.70 -4.34
N THR A 106 7.83 -12.84 -5.37
CA THR A 106 8.70 -11.66 -5.39
C THR A 106 7.85 -10.44 -5.04
N VAL A 107 8.29 -9.69 -4.03
CA VAL A 107 7.59 -8.51 -3.52
C VAL A 107 8.48 -7.30 -3.77
N GLU A 108 8.05 -6.42 -4.66
CA GLU A 108 8.65 -5.10 -4.84
C GLU A 108 7.91 -4.12 -3.95
N ALA A 109 8.64 -3.36 -3.13
CA ALA A 109 8.05 -2.44 -2.18
C ALA A 109 8.80 -1.11 -2.14
N TRP A 110 8.07 0.01 -2.07
CA TRP A 110 8.63 1.35 -1.94
C TRP A 110 7.63 2.37 -1.41
N GLY A 111 8.12 3.43 -0.76
CA GLY A 111 7.29 4.53 -0.29
C GLY A 111 6.33 4.18 0.86
N ASN A 112 6.41 2.99 1.44
CA ASN A 112 5.57 2.63 2.57
C ASN A 112 6.08 3.28 3.87
N SER A 113 5.15 3.63 4.76
CA SER A 113 5.44 4.17 6.08
C SER A 113 5.14 3.12 7.15
N TYR A 114 6.03 3.00 8.14
CA TYR A 114 5.92 2.02 9.22
C TYR A 114 6.07 2.67 10.58
N SER A 115 5.20 2.33 11.54
CA SER A 115 5.24 2.92 12.88
C SER A 115 4.54 2.05 13.93
N GLY A 116 5.15 1.84 15.09
CA GLY A 116 4.51 1.10 16.19
C GLY A 116 4.20 -0.37 15.92
N ASN A 117 4.72 -0.93 14.83
CA ASN A 117 4.56 -2.34 14.47
C ASN A 117 5.46 -3.22 15.34
N VAL A 118 5.08 -4.48 15.57
CA VAL A 118 5.98 -5.47 16.20
C VAL A 118 7.24 -5.69 15.34
N GLN A 119 7.05 -5.74 14.02
CA GLN A 119 8.13 -5.82 13.04
C GLN A 119 7.66 -5.13 11.76
N ASP A 120 8.51 -4.34 11.11
CA ASP A 120 8.08 -3.64 9.89
C ASP A 120 8.06 -4.59 8.69
N ARG A 121 9.11 -5.40 8.52
CA ARG A 121 9.31 -6.23 7.32
C ARG A 121 9.91 -7.59 7.65
N TYR A 122 9.53 -8.61 6.89
CA TYR A 122 10.11 -9.95 6.93
C TYR A 122 10.22 -10.53 5.52
N ASN A 123 11.44 -10.88 5.07
CA ASN A 123 11.77 -11.29 3.70
C ASN A 123 11.24 -10.35 2.59
N VAL A 124 11.15 -9.06 2.91
CA VAL A 124 10.83 -8.01 1.95
C VAL A 124 11.83 -6.88 2.14
N SER A 125 12.42 -6.42 1.05
CA SER A 125 13.30 -5.26 1.02
C SER A 125 12.57 -4.07 0.41
N GLU A 126 12.68 -2.92 1.06
CA GLU A 126 12.14 -1.66 0.52
C GLU A 126 13.18 -1.07 -0.43
N GLN A 127 12.74 -0.73 -1.63
CA GLN A 127 13.56 -0.05 -2.63
C GLN A 127 13.38 1.46 -2.50
N ALA A 128 14.31 2.21 -3.10
CA ALA A 128 14.09 3.62 -3.32
C ALA A 128 12.83 3.79 -4.18
N LYS A 129 11.97 4.74 -3.80
CA LYS A 129 10.83 5.13 -4.62
C LYS A 129 11.36 5.46 -6.02
N PRO A 130 10.85 4.80 -7.09
CA PRO A 130 11.19 5.19 -8.45
C PRO A 130 10.93 6.68 -8.61
N PRO A 131 11.74 7.41 -9.40
CA PRO A 131 11.46 8.81 -9.69
C PRO A 131 10.00 8.91 -10.13
N GLU A 132 9.20 9.73 -9.44
CA GLU A 132 7.88 10.05 -9.94
C GLU A 132 8.08 10.62 -11.34
N GLU A 133 7.47 9.98 -12.34
CA GLU A 133 7.23 10.65 -13.61
C GLU A 133 6.52 11.94 -13.21
N LEU A 134 7.17 13.09 -13.38
CA LEU A 134 6.64 14.40 -13.02
C LEU A 134 5.19 14.45 -13.47
N ASP A 135 4.27 14.32 -12.52
CA ASP A 135 2.85 14.39 -12.77
C ASP A 135 2.66 15.74 -13.44
N ARG A 136 2.32 15.73 -14.73
CA ARG A 136 2.17 16.97 -15.49
C ARG A 136 1.09 17.73 -14.73
N PRO A 137 1.38 18.86 -14.07
CA PRO A 137 0.40 19.51 -13.23
C PRO A 137 -0.84 19.73 -14.08
N ALA A 138 -2.01 19.33 -13.58
CA ALA A 138 -3.26 19.56 -14.28
C ALA A 138 -3.44 21.07 -14.46
N TYR A 139 -3.15 21.57 -15.65
CA TYR A 139 -3.38 22.96 -15.99
C TYR A 139 -4.89 23.16 -16.17
N VAL A 140 -5.51 23.92 -15.27
CA VAL A 140 -6.85 24.45 -15.52
C VAL A 140 -6.68 25.71 -16.36
N LYS A 141 -7.03 25.62 -17.64
CA LYS A 141 -7.08 26.77 -18.55
C LYS A 141 -8.42 27.48 -18.34
N PHE A 142 -8.37 28.70 -17.82
CA PHE A 142 -9.51 29.61 -17.88
C PHE A 142 -9.24 30.63 -19.00
N GLU A 143 -10.20 30.82 -19.89
CA GLU A 143 -10.18 31.91 -20.86
C GLU A 143 -10.89 33.11 -20.23
N CYS A 144 -10.18 34.21 -20.11
CA CYS A 144 -10.64 35.42 -19.46
C CYS A 144 -10.28 36.61 -20.37
N PRO A 145 -11.24 37.51 -20.68
CA PRO A 145 -10.95 38.72 -21.43
C PRO A 145 -9.90 39.57 -20.70
N GLU A 146 -9.03 40.25 -21.47
CA GLU A 146 -7.96 41.08 -20.89
C GLU A 146 -8.48 42.16 -19.92
N SER A 147 -9.71 42.65 -20.16
CA SER A 147 -10.41 43.59 -19.28
C SER A 147 -10.71 43.06 -17.87
N GLU A 148 -10.97 41.75 -17.72
CA GLU A 148 -11.21 41.13 -16.43
C GLU A 148 -9.89 40.83 -15.69
N ILE A 149 -8.83 40.50 -16.43
CA ILE A 149 -7.47 40.33 -15.89
C ILE A 149 -6.97 41.63 -15.28
N ASP A 150 -7.19 42.77 -15.93
CA ASP A 150 -6.73 44.06 -15.42
C ASP A 150 -7.45 44.43 -14.11
N GLY A 151 -8.73 44.13 -13.99
CA GLY A 151 -9.47 44.27 -12.73
C GLY A 151 -8.89 43.42 -11.60
N LEU A 152 -8.42 42.19 -11.91
CA LEU A 152 -7.78 41.30 -10.94
C LEU A 152 -6.38 41.78 -10.54
N LYS A 153 -5.58 42.29 -11.48
CA LYS A 153 -4.26 42.87 -11.17
C LYS A 153 -4.37 44.05 -10.22
N VAL A 154 -5.37 44.91 -10.42
CA VAL A 154 -5.63 46.06 -9.52
C VAL A 154 -6.01 45.57 -8.12
N LYS A 155 -6.95 44.61 -8.01
CA LYS A 155 -7.34 44.03 -6.72
C LYS A 155 -6.19 43.34 -6.00
N TYR A 156 -5.36 42.58 -6.72
CA TYR A 156 -4.18 41.92 -6.16
C TYR A 156 -3.16 42.93 -5.62
N ASN A 157 -2.90 44.01 -6.35
CA ASN A 157 -1.98 45.06 -5.90
C ASN A 157 -2.51 45.82 -4.68
N ILE A 158 -3.83 46.04 -4.59
CA ILE A 158 -4.47 46.62 -3.39
C ILE A 158 -4.32 45.66 -2.21
N TYR A 159 -4.64 44.38 -2.40
CA TYR A 159 -4.49 43.36 -1.36
C TYR A 159 -3.05 43.26 -0.85
N LYS A 160 -2.07 43.21 -1.76
CA LYS A 160 -0.64 43.15 -1.43
C LYS A 160 -0.15 44.38 -0.65
N ARG A 161 -0.75 45.55 -0.87
CA ARG A 161 -0.44 46.77 -0.11
C ARG A 161 -1.07 46.72 1.29
N LEU A 162 -2.32 46.30 1.39
CA LEU A 162 -3.04 46.15 2.66
C LEU A 162 -2.51 45.01 3.54
N SER A 163 -1.84 44.01 2.96
CA SER A 163 -1.25 42.87 3.69
C SER A 163 0.20 43.09 4.12
N ASN A 164 0.80 44.24 3.78
CA ASN A 164 2.16 44.62 4.14
C ASN A 164 2.21 45.81 5.13
N GLU A 165 1.05 46.19 5.70
CA GLU A 165 0.87 47.05 6.88
C GLU A 165 0.38 46.19 8.05
#